data_AF-A0A382MF90-F1
#
_entry.id   AF-A0A382MF90-F1
#
_cell.length_a   1.000
_cell.length_b   1.000
_cell.length_c   1.000
_cell.angle_alpha   90.00
_cell.angle_beta   90.00
_cell.angle_gamma   90.00
#
_symmetry.space_group_name_H-M   'P 1'
#
loop_
_entity.id
_entity.type
_entity.pdbx_description
1 polymer ?
#
loop_
_entity_poly.entity_id
_entity_poly.type
_entity_poly.pdbx_seq_one_letter_code
_entity_poly.pdbx_strand_id
1 'polypeptide(L)'
;MGEMSSLLSDGTYEKLMDHVTSINVACGGHAGDEDMMVDMVFMANKKAVNVGAHPSYPDKENFGRIDIHMNTNELLDTVRKQIQLLVDISADNGVTLSHVKPHGALYNRAVIDEDIAKTI
;
A
#
# COMPACT_ATOMS: atom_id res chain seq x y z
N MET A 1 -1.63 3.24 -5.96
CA MET A 1 -2.09 4.64 -5.86
C MET A 1 -1.63 5.20 -4.53
N GLY A 2 -1.61 6.53 -4.38
CA GLY A 2 -1.07 7.17 -3.18
C GLY A 2 0.47 7.15 -3.10
N GLU A 3 1.15 7.13 -4.25
CA GLU A 3 2.62 6.98 -4.30
C GLU A 3 3.35 8.29 -4.63
N MET A 4 2.64 9.29 -5.16
CA MET A 4 3.20 10.53 -5.67
C MET A 4 2.23 11.67 -5.41
N SER A 5 2.68 12.71 -4.72
CA SER A 5 1.84 13.88 -4.37
C SER A 5 1.39 14.67 -5.59
N SER A 6 2.20 14.75 -6.64
CA SER A 6 1.83 15.45 -7.88
C SER A 6 0.57 14.88 -8.54
N LEU A 7 0.39 13.55 -8.50
CA LEU A 7 -0.76 12.84 -9.09
C LEU A 7 -2.04 12.96 -8.25
N LEU A 8 -1.89 13.31 -6.97
CA LEU A 8 -3.02 13.73 -6.14
C LEU A 8 -3.40 15.17 -6.51
N SER A 9 -2.43 16.09 -6.55
CA SER A 9 -2.65 17.51 -6.81
C SER A 9 -3.26 17.82 -8.18
N ASP A 10 -2.93 17.05 -9.22
CA ASP A 10 -3.48 17.24 -10.57
C ASP A 10 -4.78 16.44 -10.84
N GLY A 11 -5.30 15.75 -9.81
CA GLY A 11 -6.52 14.95 -9.86
C GLY A 11 -6.38 13.66 -10.67
N THR A 12 -5.16 13.22 -11.00
CA THR A 12 -4.96 11.98 -11.77
C THR A 12 -5.48 10.76 -11.01
N TYR A 13 -5.21 10.63 -9.71
CA TYR A 13 -5.73 9.49 -8.94
C TYR A 13 -7.26 9.43 -8.96
N GLU A 14 -7.93 10.56 -8.74
CA GLU A 14 -9.39 10.63 -8.73
C GLU A 14 -9.99 10.18 -10.07
N LYS A 15 -9.40 10.61 -11.20
CA LYS A 15 -9.84 10.22 -12.55
C LYS A 15 -9.57 8.74 -12.83
N LEU A 16 -8.44 8.19 -12.37
CA LEU A 16 -8.14 6.77 -12.54
C LEU A 16 -9.13 5.88 -11.79
N MET A 17 -9.64 6.33 -10.65
CA MET A 17 -10.65 5.60 -9.87
C MET A 17 -11.98 5.40 -10.63
N ASP A 18 -12.28 6.20 -11.66
CA ASP A 18 -13.46 5.99 -12.51
C ASP A 18 -13.34 4.77 -13.45
N HIS A 19 -12.16 4.15 -13.50
CA HIS A 19 -11.84 3.06 -14.42
C HIS A 19 -11.41 1.76 -13.74
N VAL A 20 -11.41 1.73 -12.40
CA VAL A 20 -10.99 0.56 -11.62
C VAL A 20 -12.00 0.19 -10.56
N THR A 21 -12.05 -1.08 -10.20
CA THR A 21 -12.89 -1.58 -9.10
C THR A 21 -12.14 -1.62 -7.77
N SER A 22 -10.81 -1.52 -7.80
CA SER A 22 -9.95 -1.70 -6.62
C SER A 22 -8.64 -0.94 -6.79
N ILE A 23 -8.12 -0.41 -5.68
CA ILE A 23 -6.81 0.25 -5.61
C ILE A 23 -5.94 -0.38 -4.54
N ASN A 24 -4.63 -0.43 -4.82
CA ASN A 24 -3.60 -0.75 -3.84
C ASN A 24 -3.00 0.57 -3.35
N VAL A 25 -3.21 0.92 -2.08
CA VAL A 25 -2.76 2.18 -1.47
C VAL A 25 -1.40 1.99 -0.82
N ALA A 26 -0.42 2.83 -1.16
CA ALA A 26 0.91 2.78 -0.55
C ALA A 26 0.86 3.08 0.95
N CYS A 27 1.59 2.29 1.73
CA CYS A 27 1.49 2.27 3.20
C CYS A 27 2.68 2.92 3.90
N GLY A 28 3.44 3.79 3.24
CA GLY A 28 4.55 4.53 3.85
C GLY A 28 5.90 3.82 3.83
N GLY A 29 5.99 2.56 3.40
CA GLY A 29 7.26 1.85 3.24
C GLY A 29 8.07 2.36 2.04
N HIS A 30 7.52 2.22 0.83
CA HIS A 30 8.15 2.65 -0.42
C HIS A 30 7.71 4.06 -0.87
N ALA A 31 6.48 4.44 -0.52
CA ALA A 31 5.87 5.69 -0.90
C ALA A 31 4.65 5.99 -0.02
N GLY A 32 4.14 7.22 -0.12
CA GLY A 32 3.01 7.70 0.67
C GLY A 32 3.37 8.00 2.12
N ASP A 33 2.39 8.54 2.82
CA ASP A 33 2.35 8.91 4.23
C ASP A 33 0.89 8.86 4.71
N GLU A 34 0.65 9.19 5.98
CA GLU A 34 -0.69 9.13 6.58
C GLU A 34 -1.70 10.05 5.87
N ASP A 35 -1.30 11.28 5.56
CA ASP A 35 -2.15 12.25 4.86
C ASP A 35 -2.57 11.72 3.47
N MET A 36 -1.60 11.18 2.72
CA MET A 36 -1.87 10.55 1.42
C MET A 36 -2.80 9.33 1.55
N MET A 37 -2.65 8.53 2.61
CA MET A 37 -3.54 7.39 2.88
C MET A 37 -4.97 7.86 3.15
N VAL A 38 -5.16 8.90 3.97
CA VAL A 38 -6.46 9.50 4.25
C VAL A 38 -7.12 9.97 2.96
N ASP A 39 -6.40 10.71 2.12
CA ASP A 39 -6.92 11.22 0.84
C ASP A 39 -7.33 10.08 -0.11
N MET A 40 -6.50 9.03 -0.23
CA MET A 40 -6.81 7.87 -1.07
C MET A 40 -8.05 7.13 -0.59
N VAL A 41 -8.15 6.86 0.72
CA VAL A 41 -9.28 6.16 1.33
C VAL A 41 -10.57 6.96 1.14
N PHE A 42 -10.52 8.27 1.40
CA PHE A 42 -11.68 9.14 1.24
C PHE A 42 -12.20 9.19 -0.20
N MET A 43 -11.30 9.33 -1.18
CA MET A 43 -11.68 9.33 -2.60
C MET A 43 -12.23 7.98 -3.04
N ALA A 44 -11.60 6.88 -2.62
CA ALA A 44 -12.06 5.53 -2.95
C ALA A 44 -13.46 5.26 -2.40
N ASN A 45 -13.73 5.67 -1.15
CA ASN A 45 -15.05 5.55 -0.54
C ASN A 45 -16.13 6.30 -1.33
N LYS A 46 -15.86 7.56 -1.72
CA LYS A 46 -16.77 8.38 -2.53
C LYS A 46 -17.12 7.74 -3.88
N LYS A 47 -16.19 7.00 -4.47
CA LYS A 47 -16.35 6.34 -5.77
C LYS A 47 -16.74 4.86 -5.67
N ALA A 48 -16.99 4.35 -4.47
CA ALA A 48 -17.27 2.93 -4.22
C ALA A 48 -16.19 1.99 -4.79
N VAL A 49 -14.92 2.41 -4.70
CA VAL A 49 -13.76 1.63 -5.13
C VAL A 49 -13.15 0.91 -3.93
N ASN A 50 -12.86 -0.38 -4.07
CA ASN A 50 -12.30 -1.18 -2.99
C ASN A 50 -10.86 -0.74 -2.66
N VAL A 51 -10.55 -0.62 -1.37
CA VAL A 51 -9.21 -0.28 -0.88
C VAL A 51 -8.47 -1.55 -0.46
N GLY A 52 -7.21 -1.67 -0.85
CA GLY A 52 -6.29 -2.69 -0.38
C GLY A 52 -4.93 -2.11 -0.01
N ALA A 53 -4.24 -2.77 0.92
CA ALA A 53 -2.91 -2.34 1.35
C ALA A 53 -1.86 -2.70 0.29
N HIS A 54 -0.92 -1.78 0.06
CA HIS A 54 0.24 -1.98 -0.82
C HIS A 54 1.56 -1.94 -0.02
N PRO A 55 1.80 -2.90 0.89
CA PRO A 55 3.00 -2.92 1.72
C PRO A 55 4.25 -3.23 0.91
N SER A 56 5.39 -2.81 1.43
CA SER A 56 6.68 -2.86 0.72
C SER A 56 7.84 -3.04 1.69
N TYR A 57 9.05 -3.20 1.15
CA TYR A 57 10.26 -2.93 1.92
C TYR A 57 10.34 -1.44 2.31
N PRO A 58 10.93 -1.09 3.47
CA PRO A 58 10.99 0.27 3.97
C PRO A 58 12.10 1.08 3.26
N ASP A 59 11.92 1.32 1.97
CA ASP A 59 12.94 1.87 1.08
C ASP A 59 12.34 2.95 0.16
N LYS A 60 12.09 4.12 0.73
CA LYS A 60 11.56 5.27 -0.04
C LYS A 60 12.56 5.76 -1.10
N GLU A 61 13.85 5.70 -0.81
CA GLU A 61 14.91 6.20 -1.71
C GLU A 61 14.90 5.47 -3.05
N ASN A 62 14.66 4.15 -3.04
CA ASN A 62 14.59 3.34 -4.25
C ASN A 62 13.17 2.85 -4.56
N PHE A 63 12.17 3.50 -3.95
CA PHE A 63 10.75 3.23 -4.20
C PHE A 63 10.38 1.75 -3.98
N GLY A 64 10.99 1.09 -3.00
CA GLY A 64 10.73 -0.31 -2.65
C GLY A 64 11.05 -1.31 -3.77
N ARG A 65 11.93 -0.94 -4.71
CA ARG A 65 12.30 -1.76 -5.87
C ARG A 65 13.62 -2.51 -5.69
N ILE A 66 14.34 -2.28 -4.60
CA ILE A 66 15.51 -3.06 -4.22
C ILE A 66 15.10 -4.14 -3.23
N ASP A 67 15.59 -5.35 -3.45
CA ASP A 67 15.42 -6.46 -2.52
C ASP A 67 16.28 -6.22 -1.28
N ILE A 68 15.65 -6.27 -0.10
CA ILE A 68 16.33 -6.06 1.17
C ILE A 68 16.36 -7.38 1.91
N HIS A 69 17.57 -7.79 2.29
CA HIS A 69 17.73 -8.92 3.20
C HIS A 69 17.25 -8.52 4.59
N MET A 70 16.08 -9.03 4.96
CA MET A 70 15.49 -8.89 6.28
C MET A 70 15.18 -10.28 6.82
N ASN A 71 15.33 -10.48 8.13
CA ASN A 71 14.85 -11.73 8.69
C ASN A 71 13.31 -11.75 8.74
N THR A 72 12.73 -12.96 8.83
CA THR A 72 11.28 -13.18 8.80
C THR A 72 10.50 -12.36 9.82
N ASN A 73 11.01 -12.21 11.05
CA ASN A 73 10.30 -11.46 12.09
C ASN A 73 10.29 -9.95 11.80
N GLU A 74 11.42 -9.41 11.34
CA GLU A 74 11.51 -8.01 10.93
C GLU A 74 10.60 -7.72 9.74
N LEU A 75 10.52 -8.64 8.78
CA LEU A 75 9.65 -8.49 7.62
C LEU A 75 8.17 -8.53 8.03
N LEU A 76 7.79 -9.50 8.85
CA LEU A 76 6.45 -9.62 9.38
C LEU A 76 6.02 -8.35 10.11
N ASP A 77 6.86 -7.83 11.00
CA ASP A 77 6.55 -6.61 11.75
C ASP A 77 6.48 -5.38 10.84
N THR A 78 7.34 -5.29 9.83
CA THR A 78 7.34 -4.22 8.83
C THR A 78 6.06 -4.21 8.00
N VAL A 79 5.63 -5.37 7.51
CA VAL A 79 4.41 -5.52 6.72
C VAL A 79 3.18 -5.29 7.59
N ARG A 80 3.15 -5.86 8.81
CA ARG A 80 2.05 -5.70 9.76
C ARG A 80 1.83 -4.23 10.11
N LYS A 81 2.89 -3.47 10.41
CA LYS A 81 2.78 -2.04 10.75
C LYS A 81 2.18 -1.22 9.61
N GLN A 82 2.64 -1.47 8.38
CA GLN A 82 2.11 -0.82 7.17
C GLN A 82 0.62 -1.11 6.97
N ILE A 83 0.21 -2.37 7.10
CA ILE A 83 -1.19 -2.76 6.95
C ILE A 83 -2.04 -2.18 8.09
N GLN A 84 -1.58 -2.28 9.34
CA GLN A 84 -2.33 -1.80 10.50
C GLN A 84 -2.60 -0.29 10.40
N LEU A 85 -1.60 0.50 10.00
CA LEU A 85 -1.77 1.93 9.82
C LEU A 85 -2.90 2.25 8.81
N LEU A 86 -2.92 1.55 7.67
CA LEU A 86 -3.98 1.76 6.68
C LEU A 86 -5.32 1.21 7.16
N VAL A 87 -5.35 0.13 7.96
CA VAL A 87 -6.57 -0.39 8.59
C VAL A 87 -7.18 0.67 9.50
N ASP A 88 -6.38 1.29 10.37
CA ASP A 88 -6.84 2.30 11.33
C ASP A 88 -7.40 3.52 10.59
N ILE A 89 -6.66 4.04 9.60
CA ILE A 89 -7.11 5.15 8.75
C ILE A 89 -8.39 4.80 7.98
N SER A 90 -8.50 3.57 7.46
CA SER A 90 -9.69 3.13 6.73
C SER A 90 -10.90 3.03 7.64
N ALA A 91 -10.73 2.49 8.86
CA ALA A 91 -11.79 2.35 9.84
C ALA A 91 -12.36 3.72 10.26
N ASP A 92 -11.50 4.71 10.48
CA ASP A 92 -11.91 6.09 10.81
C ASP A 92 -12.74 6.75 9.68
N ASN A 93 -12.63 6.23 8.45
CA ASN A 93 -13.37 6.69 7.27
C ASN A 93 -14.52 5.75 6.87
N GLY A 94 -14.86 4.76 7.70
CA GLY A 94 -15.93 3.80 7.43
C GLY A 94 -15.65 2.82 6.29
N VAL A 95 -14.38 2.62 5.94
CA VAL A 95 -13.92 1.71 4.88
C VAL A 95 -13.26 0.49 5.51
N THR A 96 -13.58 -0.70 4.99
CA THR A 96 -12.86 -1.94 5.34
C THR A 96 -11.91 -2.29 4.21
N LEU A 97 -10.68 -2.68 4.56
CA LEU A 97 -9.72 -3.18 3.57
C LEU A 97 -10.19 -4.51 2.98
N SER A 98 -10.04 -4.63 1.66
CA SER A 98 -10.54 -5.78 0.89
C SER A 98 -9.45 -6.76 0.48
N HIS A 99 -8.20 -6.31 0.37
CA HIS A 99 -7.07 -7.12 -0.08
C HIS A 99 -5.73 -6.54 0.38
N VAL A 100 -4.68 -7.34 0.22
CA VAL A 100 -3.29 -6.94 0.36
C VAL A 100 -2.56 -7.36 -0.89
N LYS A 101 -1.73 -6.46 -1.44
CA LYS A 101 -0.85 -6.76 -2.57
C LYS A 101 0.54 -6.23 -2.25
N PRO A 102 1.57 -7.06 -2.08
CA PRO A 102 2.93 -6.55 -1.90
C PRO A 102 3.39 -5.68 -3.08
N HIS A 103 4.23 -4.69 -2.79
CA HIS A 103 4.83 -3.79 -3.77
C HIS A 103 6.21 -4.29 -4.23
N GLY A 104 6.56 -3.95 -5.46
CA GLY A 104 7.95 -3.91 -5.93
C GLY A 104 8.76 -5.17 -5.66
N ALA A 105 9.94 -5.00 -5.07
CA ALA A 105 10.86 -6.11 -4.81
C ALA A 105 10.27 -7.14 -3.85
N LEU A 106 9.47 -6.72 -2.85
CA LEU A 106 8.83 -7.64 -1.91
C LEU A 106 7.88 -8.61 -2.64
N TYR A 107 7.07 -8.11 -3.57
CA TYR A 107 6.22 -8.97 -4.41
C TYR A 107 7.06 -9.96 -5.21
N ASN A 108 8.10 -9.47 -5.90
CA ASN A 108 8.94 -10.30 -6.74
C ASN A 108 9.66 -11.38 -5.93
N ARG A 109 10.12 -11.04 -4.72
CA ARG A 109 10.75 -11.99 -3.80
C ARG A 109 9.77 -13.06 -3.36
N ALA A 110 8.56 -12.68 -2.95
CA ALA A 110 7.51 -13.61 -2.55
C ALA A 110 7.08 -14.59 -3.65
N VAL A 111 7.26 -14.24 -4.93
CA VAL A 111 6.98 -15.17 -6.04
C VAL A 111 7.96 -16.34 -6.08
N ILE A 112 9.20 -16.17 -5.63
CA ILE A 112 10.28 -17.17 -5.78
C ILE A 112 10.83 -17.71 -4.47
N ASP A 113 10.41 -17.14 -3.33
CA ASP A 113 10.85 -17.50 -1.99
C ASP A 113 9.63 -17.84 -1.13
N GLU A 114 9.47 -19.13 -0.83
CA GLU A 114 8.30 -19.65 -0.09
C GLU A 114 8.26 -19.16 1.36
N ASP A 115 9.41 -18.95 2.00
CA ASP A 115 9.46 -18.48 3.37
C ASP A 115 9.03 -17.01 3.44
N ILE A 116 9.47 -16.20 2.48
CA ILE A 116 8.97 -14.82 2.33
C ILE A 116 7.48 -14.82 2.01
N ALA A 117 7.01 -15.69 1.11
CA ALA A 117 5.60 -15.79 0.75
C ALA A 117 4.68 -16.17 1.93
N LYS A 118 5.13 -17.09 2.80
CA LYS A 118 4.39 -17.48 4.02
C LYS A 118 4.40 -16.40 5.10
N THR A 119 5.41 -15.53 5.08
CA THR A 119 5.56 -14.46 6.06
C THR A 119 4.56 -13.34 5.84
N ILE A 120 4.17 -13.08 4.60
CA ILE A 120 3.38 -11.91 4.20
C ILE A 120 1.92 -12.21 3.87
#